data_AF-A0A7J5DU46-F1
#
_entry.id   AF-A0A7J5DU46-F1
#
_cell.length_a   1.000
_cell.length_b   1.000
_cell.length_c   1.000
_cell.angle_alpha   90.00
_cell.angle_beta   90.00
_cell.angle_gamma   90.00
#
_symmetry.space_group_name_H-M   'P 1'
#
loop_
_entity.id
_entity.type
_entity.pdbx_description
1 polymer ?
#
loop_
_entity_poly.entity_id
_entity_poly.type
_entity_poly.pdbx_seq_one_letter_code
_entity_poly.pdbx_strand_id
1 'polypeptide(L)' 'MRLRVALTALGVVPTGRVVVRRGGTAVRGTWTLRDGVAEIVLRKQPRGRQRYAVRYAGDAGVAPLPLAVVRVRIP' A
#
# COMPACT_ATOMS: atom_id res chain seq x y z
N MET A 1 -2.87 -7.57 -10.88
CA MET A 1 -3.80 -7.29 -9.75
C MET A 1 -3.68 -5.82 -9.39
N ARG A 2 -4.79 -5.15 -9.08
CA ARG A 2 -4.81 -3.78 -8.56
C ARG A 2 -5.22 -3.81 -7.09
N LEU A 3 -4.49 -3.10 -6.25
CA LEU A 3 -4.84 -2.83 -4.86
C LEU A 3 -5.06 -1.32 -4.73
N ARG A 4 -6.17 -0.90 -4.13
CA ARG A 4 -6.44 0.50 -3.86
C ARG A 4 -6.27 0.73 -2.36
N VAL A 5 -5.44 1.71 -2.01
CA VAL A 5 -5.18 2.09 -0.63
C VAL A 5 -5.66 3.52 -0.47
N ALA A 6 -6.67 3.72 0.37
CA ALA A 6 -7.16 5.04 0.74
C ALA A 6 -6.69 5.34 2.15
N LEU A 7 -6.15 6.53 2.35
CA LEU A 7 -5.76 7.09 3.63
C LEU A 7 -6.50 8.41 3.81
N THR A 8 -7.25 8.49 4.91
CA THR A 8 -7.94 9.71 5.30
C THR A 8 -7.24 10.29 6.52
N ALA A 9 -6.79 11.54 6.41
CA ALA A 9 -6.29 12.33 7.52
C ALA A 9 -7.15 13.59 7.64
N LEU A 10 -7.44 14.00 8.88
CA LEU A 10 -8.23 15.21 9.14
C LEU A 10 -7.36 16.44 8.89
N GLY A 11 -7.81 17.34 8.01
CA GLY A 11 -7.17 18.64 7.75
C GLY A 11 -5.90 18.59 6.89
N VAL A 12 -5.45 17.41 6.46
CA VAL A 12 -4.25 17.25 5.59
C VAL A 12 -4.53 16.18 4.55
N VAL A 13 -4.09 16.44 3.31
CA VAL A 13 -4.09 15.45 2.23
C VAL A 13 -2.75 14.70 2.26
N PRO A 14 -2.72 13.41 2.62
CA PRO A 14 -1.47 12.67 2.63
C PRO A 14 -1.00 12.41 1.21
N THR A 15 0.29 12.66 0.98
CA THR A 15 1.00 12.48 -0.30
C THR A 15 2.20 11.56 -0.19
N GLY A 16 2.48 11.05 1.00
CA GLY A 16 3.66 10.24 1.27
C GLY A 16 3.71 8.89 0.58
N ARG A 17 4.82 8.19 0.83
CA ARG A 17 5.13 6.92 0.17
C ARG A 17 4.42 5.75 0.82
N VAL A 18 3.96 4.83 -0.02
CA VAL A 18 3.39 3.55 0.39
C VAL A 18 4.37 2.42 0.04
N VAL A 19 4.64 1.58 1.02
CA VAL A 19 5.51 0.40 0.91
C VAL A 19 4.64 -0.85 0.95
N VAL A 20 4.80 -1.72 -0.04
CA VAL A 20 4.07 -3.00 -0.10
C VAL A 20 5.03 -4.15 0.14
N ARG A 21 4.62 -5.13 0.95
CA ARG A 21 5.31 -6.39 1.18
C ARG A 21 4.39 -7.53 0.80
N ARG A 22 4.93 -8.56 0.15
CA ARG A 22 4.23 -9.80 -0.20
C ARG A 22 4.89 -10.96 0.53
N GLY A 23 4.14 -11.67 1.37
CA GLY A 23 4.68 -12.81 2.13
C GLY A 23 5.89 -12.46 3.01
N GLY A 24 6.01 -11.20 3.44
CA GLY A 24 7.17 -10.71 4.19
C GLY A 24 8.26 -10.04 3.34
N THR A 25 8.34 -10.30 2.04
CA THR A 25 9.31 -9.68 1.13
C THR A 25 8.81 -8.33 0.61
N ALA A 26 9.66 -7.30 0.63
CA ALA A 26 9.32 -6.01 0.03
C ALA A 26 9.09 -6.15 -1.47
N VAL A 27 7.95 -5.67 -1.96
CA VAL A 27 7.67 -5.62 -3.38
C VAL A 27 8.36 -4.39 -3.95
N ARG A 28 9.19 -4.60 -4.97
CA ARG A 28 9.88 -3.50 -5.66
C ARG A 28 8.84 -2.64 -6.39
N GLY A 29 8.78 -1.37 -6.01
CA GLY A 29 7.92 -0.37 -6.63
C GLY A 29 7.91 0.93 -5.84
N THR A 30 7.37 1.96 -6.48
CA THR A 30 7.16 3.27 -5.88
C THR A 30 5.69 3.60 -6.02
N TRP A 31 4.99 3.69 -4.88
CA TRP A 31 3.61 4.12 -4.81
C TRP A 31 3.55 5.29 -3.85
N THR A 32 2.87 6.35 -4.25
CA THR A 32 2.63 7.53 -3.42
C THR A 32 1.13 7.75 -3.34
N LEU A 33 0.68 8.35 -2.25
CA LEU A 33 -0.70 8.81 -2.17
C LEU A 33 -0.83 10.07 -3.03
N ARG A 34 -1.96 10.18 -3.74
CA ARG A 34 -2.43 11.40 -4.40
C ARG A 34 -3.85 11.60 -3.93
N ASP A 35 -4.13 12.75 -3.33
CA ASP A 35 -5.45 13.03 -2.73
C ASP A 35 -5.86 11.98 -1.67
N GLY A 36 -4.88 11.50 -0.90
CA GLY A 36 -5.10 10.43 0.08
C GLY A 36 -5.37 9.06 -0.53
N VAL A 37 -5.17 8.84 -1.83
CA VAL A 37 -5.37 7.54 -2.47
C VAL A 37 -4.12 7.10 -3.22
N ALA A 38 -3.69 5.86 -3.00
CA ALA A 38 -2.59 5.23 -3.69
C ALA A 38 -3.13 4.03 -4.48
N GLU A 39 -2.93 4.06 -5.79
CA GLU A 39 -3.24 2.94 -6.66
C GLU A 39 -2.00 2.07 -6.87
N ILE A 40 -2.10 0.82 -6.45
CA ILE A 40 -0.98 -0.12 -6.43
C ILE A 40 -1.22 -1.19 -7.47
N VAL A 41 -0.50 -1.09 -8.57
CA VAL A 41 -0.54 -2.10 -9.63
C VAL A 41 0.58 -3.11 -9.43
N LEU A 42 0.20 -4.34 -9.10
CA LEU A 42 1.12 -5.46 -8.92
C LEU A 42 1.07 -6.38 -10.14
N ARG A 43 2.19 -6.47 -10.86
CA ARG A 43 2.40 -7.37 -12.01
C ARG A 43 3.01 -8.71 -11.54
N LYS A 44 2.88 -9.77 -12.34
CA LYS A 44 3.47 -11.10 -12.11
C LYS A 44 3.21 -11.63 -10.68
N GLN A 45 1.93 -11.69 -10.28
CA GLN A 45 1.59 -12.22 -8.96
C GLN A 45 1.44 -13.74 -9.02
N PRO A 46 2.07 -14.48 -8.08
CA PRO A 46 1.89 -15.92 -7.99
C PRO A 46 0.42 -16.25 -7.69
N ARG A 47 -0.06 -17.33 -8.31
CA ARG A 47 -1.42 -17.83 -8.11
C ARG A 47 -1.59 -18.35 -6.68
N GLY A 48 -2.83 -18.46 -6.22
CA GLY A 48 -3.18 -18.92 -4.89
C GLY A 48 -3.33 -17.82 -3.84
N ARG A 49 -3.31 -18.21 -2.56
CA ARG A 49 -3.48 -17.28 -1.44
C ARG A 49 -2.19 -16.48 -1.21
N GLN A 50 -2.28 -15.17 -1.42
CA GLN A 50 -1.19 -14.23 -1.19
C GLN A 50 -1.51 -13.30 -0.04
N ARG A 51 -0.52 -13.05 0.81
CA ARG A 51 -0.60 -12.08 1.91
C ARG A 51 0.13 -10.81 1.49
N TYR A 52 -0.61 -9.71 1.38
CA TYR A 52 -0.08 -8.38 1.13
C TYR A 52 -0.10 -7.57 2.40
N ALA A 53 0.95 -6.80 2.59
CA ALA A 53 1.16 -5.94 3.73
C ALA A 53 1.49 -4.55 3.18
N VAL A 54 0.70 -3.55 3.53
CA VAL A 54 0.84 -2.19 3.05
C VAL A 54 1.20 -1.31 4.24
N ARG A 55 2.24 -0.50 4.10
CA ARG A 55 2.65 0.47 5.12
C ARG A 55 2.76 1.84 4.49
N TYR A 56 2.12 2.83 5.11
CA TYR A 56 2.37 4.22 4.79
C TYR A 56 3.62 4.68 5.55
N ALA A 57 4.60 5.22 4.82
CA ALA A 57 5.88 5.64 5.39
C ALA A 57 5.84 7.02 6.04
N GLY A 58 4.71 7.73 5.97
CA GLY A 58 4.60 9.12 6.42
C GLY A 58 4.93 10.13 5.32
N ASP A 59 4.59 11.38 5.58
CA ASP A 59 5.07 12.58 4.89
C ASP A 59 5.22 13.74 5.89
N ALA A 60 5.43 14.96 5.38
CA ALA A 60 5.63 16.16 6.20
C ALA A 60 4.41 16.51 7.08
N GLY A 61 3.20 16.08 6.71
CA GLY A 61 1.96 16.42 7.41
C GLY A 61 1.29 15.25 8.13
N VAL A 62 1.64 14.01 7.80
CA VAL A 62 1.03 12.79 8.34
C VAL A 62 2.11 11.80 8.75
N ALA A 63 2.08 11.39 10.01
CA ALA A 63 3.01 10.41 10.56
C ALA A 63 2.91 9.04 9.85
N PRO A 64 3.98 8.22 9.89
CA PRO A 64 3.93 6.85 9.38
C PRO A 64 2.85 6.04 10.10
N LEU A 65 2.16 5.17 9.38
CA LEU A 65 1.09 4.33 9.94
C LEU A 65 1.53 2.89 10.14
N PRO A 66 0.89 2.17 11.08
CA PRO A 66 1.09 0.75 11.23
C PRO A 66 0.71 -0.01 9.94
N LEU A 67 1.30 -1.18 9.79
CA LEU A 67 1.22 -1.97 8.58
C LEU A 67 -0.16 -2.67 8.49
N ALA A 68 -0.91 -2.36 7.43
CA ALA A 68 -2.19 -2.98 7.13
C ALA A 68 -1.99 -4.27 6.33
N VAL A 69 -2.57 -5.39 6.78
CA VAL A 69 -2.42 -6.69 6.13
C VAL A 69 -3.72 -7.09 5.45
N VAL A 70 -3.64 -7.42 4.16
CA VAL A 70 -4.76 -7.93 3.36
C VAL A 70 -4.37 -9.29 2.78
N ARG A 71 -5.27 -10.27 2.89
CA ARG A 71 -5.13 -11.59 2.25
C ARG A 71 -5.96 -11.61 0.98
N VAL A 72 -5.35 -11.92 -0.15
CA VAL A 72 -6.02 -11.98 -1.44
C VAL A 72 -5.80 -13.35 -2.07
N ARG A 73 -6.86 -13.96 -2.59
CA ARG A 73 -6.77 -15.18 -3.38
C ARG A 73 -6.69 -14.80 -4.86
N ILE A 74 -5.61 -15.20 -5.51
CA ILE A 74 -5.40 -14.96 -6.94
C ILE A 74 -5.75 -16.25 -7.68
N PRO A 75 -6.76 -16.23 -8.57
CA PRO A 75 -7.15 -17.41 -9.34
C PRO A 75 -6.04 -17.87 -10.27
#